data_AF-A0A954JBG6-F1
#
_entry.id   AF-A0A954JBG6-F1
#
_cell.length_a   1.000
_cell.length_b   1.000
_cell.length_c   1.000
_cell.angle_alpha   90.00
_cell.angle_beta   90.00
_cell.angle_gamma   90.00
#
_symmetry.space_group_name_H-M   'P 1'
#
loop_
_entity.id
_entity.type
_entity.pdbx_description
1 polymer ?
#
loop_
_entity_poly.entity_id
_entity_poly.type
_entity_poly.pdbx_seq_one_letter_code
_entity_poly.pdbx_strand_id
1 'polypeptide(L)'
;MWGMRRGRRTRERIEERVSQWAAGGVRVDVEGMRVCDVVLVGRESRNGYVYTEEALRNAVGLYEGRPVFLDHAPRGQRPLERSARDLVGTIREVKYEEGRIRGSIDVVDTESGRTFLAMANAGASHVGMSHVVLACRSRDGSKVFFFE
;
A
#
# COMPACT_ATOMS: atom_id res chain seq x y z
N MET A 1 22.77 -27.68 21.38
CA MET A 1 22.68 -27.47 19.92
C MET A 1 21.23 -27.72 19.48
N TRP A 2 20.37 -26.71 19.55
CA TRP A 2 18.94 -26.86 19.20
C TRP A 2 18.76 -26.65 17.69
N GLY A 3 18.47 -27.73 16.97
CA GLY A 3 18.14 -27.69 15.56
C GLY A 3 16.74 -27.11 15.34
N MET A 4 16.67 -25.85 14.89
CA MET A 4 15.45 -25.28 14.33
C MET A 4 15.12 -25.98 13.00
N ARG A 5 14.17 -26.91 13.03
CA ARG A 5 13.45 -27.34 11.81
C ARG A 5 12.78 -26.10 11.21
N ARG A 6 13.29 -25.62 10.07
CA ARG A 6 12.63 -24.60 9.25
C ARG A 6 11.34 -25.18 8.67
N GLY A 7 10.26 -25.13 9.45
CA GLY A 7 8.92 -25.39 8.92
C GLY A 7 8.66 -24.42 7.76
N ARG A 8 8.27 -24.96 6.61
CA ARG A 8 7.93 -24.19 5.42
C ARG A 8 6.81 -23.23 5.81
N ARG A 9 7.10 -21.94 5.98
CA ARG A 9 6.09 -20.92 6.23
C ARG A 9 5.19 -20.87 5.00
N THR A 10 3.91 -21.21 5.15
CA THR A 10 2.94 -21.14 4.06
C THR A 10 2.77 -19.68 3.66
N ARG A 11 2.90 -19.39 2.36
CA ARG A 11 2.59 -18.07 1.80
C ARG A 11 1.11 -18.03 1.47
N GLU A 12 0.43 -17.00 1.94
CA GLU A 12 -1.00 -16.81 1.73
C GLU A 12 -1.26 -15.47 1.07
N ARG A 13 -2.24 -15.45 0.16
CA ARG A 13 -2.67 -14.21 -0.48
C ARG A 13 -3.57 -13.45 0.47
N ILE A 14 -3.17 -12.25 0.86
CA ILE A 14 -3.96 -11.36 1.71
C ILE A 14 -4.17 -10.02 1.03
N GLU A 15 -5.30 -9.39 1.30
CA GLU A 15 -5.52 -7.98 1.00
C GLU A 15 -5.13 -7.17 2.23
N GLU A 16 -4.25 -6.19 2.03
CA GLU A 16 -3.86 -5.22 3.04
C GLU A 16 -4.62 -3.92 2.84
N ARG A 17 -5.02 -3.26 3.95
CA ARG A 17 -5.79 -2.02 3.92
C ARG A 17 -5.31 -1.06 5.00
N VAL A 18 -5.00 0.16 4.57
CA VAL A 18 -4.65 1.30 5.42
C VAL A 18 -5.80 2.32 5.42
N SER A 19 -6.34 2.62 6.60
CA SER A 19 -7.37 3.65 6.77
C SER A 19 -6.78 5.06 6.89
N GLN A 20 -5.56 5.20 7.41
CA GLN A 20 -4.90 6.48 7.64
C GLN A 20 -3.81 6.77 6.61
N TRP A 21 -4.16 6.72 5.33
CA TRP A 21 -3.21 6.94 4.23
C TRP A 21 -2.62 8.36 4.24
N ALA A 22 -3.37 9.35 4.74
CA ALA A 22 -2.97 10.75 4.85
C ALA A 22 -2.32 11.13 6.19
N ALA A 23 -2.12 10.18 7.10
CA ALA A 23 -1.62 10.49 8.45
C ALA A 23 -0.15 10.94 8.43
N GLY A 24 0.13 12.03 9.15
CA GLY A 24 1.42 12.71 9.13
C GLY A 24 1.48 13.92 8.18
N GLY A 25 0.37 14.26 7.50
CA GLY A 25 0.26 15.46 6.69
C GLY A 25 0.78 15.27 5.28
N VAL A 26 0.01 14.58 4.44
CA VAL A 26 0.31 14.52 3.00
C VAL A 26 0.38 15.92 2.41
N ARG A 27 1.37 16.15 1.55
CA ARG A 27 1.52 17.40 0.81
C ARG A 27 1.00 17.21 -0.61
N VAL A 28 0.01 18.00 -0.99
CA VAL A 28 -0.58 17.97 -2.33
C VAL A 28 -0.01 19.12 -3.15
N ASP A 29 0.60 18.79 -4.28
CA ASP A 29 1.04 19.72 -5.31
C ASP A 29 0.11 19.53 -6.52
N VAL A 30 -0.88 20.41 -6.64
CA VAL A 30 -1.91 20.31 -7.68
C VAL A 30 -1.32 20.66 -9.04
N GLU A 31 -0.46 21.67 -9.12
CA GLU A 31 0.16 22.11 -10.38
C GLU A 31 1.18 21.08 -10.87
N GLY A 32 1.97 20.51 -9.96
CA GLY A 32 2.92 19.43 -10.24
C GLY A 32 2.30 18.03 -10.34
N MET A 33 0.96 17.90 -10.20
CA MET A 33 0.23 16.63 -10.24
C MET A 33 0.84 15.57 -9.31
N ARG A 34 1.08 15.92 -8.04
CA ARG A 34 1.79 15.04 -7.10
C ARG A 34 1.20 15.07 -5.69
N VAL A 35 1.14 13.90 -5.05
CA VAL A 35 0.80 13.76 -3.62
C VAL A 35 1.94 13.09 -2.88
N CYS A 36 2.55 13.79 -1.92
CA CYS A 36 3.73 13.32 -1.20
C CYS A 36 3.38 12.70 0.15
N ASP A 37 4.25 11.80 0.62
CA ASP A 37 4.20 11.16 1.95
C ASP A 37 2.94 10.33 2.24
N VAL A 38 2.33 9.77 1.20
CA VAL A 38 1.20 8.83 1.28
C VAL A 38 1.63 7.56 2.02
N VAL A 39 0.88 7.16 3.05
CA VAL A 39 1.10 5.91 3.77
C VAL A 39 0.53 4.74 2.96
N LEU A 40 1.42 3.84 2.54
CA LEU A 40 1.11 2.68 1.71
C LEU A 40 0.81 1.43 2.56
N VAL A 41 1.54 1.27 3.66
CA VAL A 41 1.34 0.24 4.68
C VAL A 41 1.92 0.71 6.03
N GLY A 42 1.34 0.25 7.13
CA GLY A 42 1.83 0.52 8.48
C GLY A 42 1.97 -0.76 9.32
N ARG A 43 2.40 -0.59 10.57
CA ARG A 43 2.47 -1.68 11.55
C ARG A 43 1.11 -2.35 11.79
N GLU A 44 0.03 -1.59 11.74
CA GLU A 44 -1.33 -2.08 11.99
C GLU A 44 -2.18 -1.93 10.74
N SER A 45 -2.78 -3.04 10.34
CA SER A 45 -3.72 -3.12 9.23
C SER A 45 -5.14 -2.89 9.71
N ARG A 46 -5.99 -2.33 8.84
CA ARG A 46 -7.44 -2.29 9.06
C ARG A 46 -8.05 -3.70 9.15
N ASN A 47 -7.37 -4.72 8.60
CA ASN A 47 -7.83 -6.11 8.62
C ASN A 47 -7.38 -6.88 9.88
N GLY A 48 -6.77 -6.20 10.86
CA GLY A 48 -6.33 -6.80 12.12
C GLY A 48 -4.95 -7.47 12.07
N TYR A 49 -4.19 -7.27 10.98
CA TYR A 49 -2.81 -7.72 10.88
C TYR A 49 -1.84 -6.79 11.60
N VAL A 50 -0.79 -7.36 12.16
CA VAL A 50 0.35 -6.65 12.74
C VAL A 50 1.62 -7.01 12.00
N TYR A 51 2.19 -6.05 11.27
CA TYR A 51 3.43 -6.23 10.52
C TYR A 51 4.64 -6.01 11.43
N THR A 52 5.63 -6.90 11.34
CA THR A 52 6.92 -6.65 11.99
C THR A 52 7.67 -5.54 11.27
N GLU A 53 8.50 -4.81 12.02
CA GLU A 53 9.38 -3.79 11.44
C GLU A 53 10.30 -4.37 10.35
N GLU A 54 10.84 -5.57 10.58
CA GLU A 54 11.65 -6.27 9.57
C GLU A 54 10.86 -6.54 8.28
N ALA A 55 9.60 -6.97 8.38
CA ALA A 55 8.75 -7.20 7.22
C ALA A 55 8.54 -5.91 6.42
N LEU A 56 8.25 -4.80 7.10
CA LEU A 56 8.05 -3.49 6.47
C LEU A 56 9.33 -2.98 5.80
N ARG A 57 10.47 -3.04 6.50
CA ARG A 57 11.76 -2.58 5.95
C ARG A 57 12.17 -3.36 4.69
N ASN A 58 11.98 -4.68 4.70
CA ASN A 58 12.29 -5.53 3.55
C ASN A 58 11.35 -5.30 2.36
N ALA A 59 10.14 -4.79 2.61
CA ALA A 59 9.13 -4.58 1.59
C ALA A 59 9.19 -3.22 0.89
N VAL A 60 10.01 -2.27 1.36
CA VAL A 60 10.10 -0.90 0.80
C VAL A 60 10.23 -0.92 -0.72
N GLY A 61 11.18 -1.71 -1.25
CA GLY A 61 11.44 -1.77 -2.69
C GLY A 61 10.31 -2.38 -3.54
N LEU A 62 9.31 -3.03 -2.92
CA LEU A 62 8.20 -3.66 -3.65
C LEU A 62 7.22 -2.65 -4.23
N TYR A 63 7.15 -1.47 -3.62
CA TYR A 63 6.19 -0.42 -3.95
C TYR A 63 6.69 0.54 -5.03
N GLU A 64 8.00 0.73 -5.15
CA GLU A 64 8.58 1.68 -6.10
C GLU A 64 8.15 1.34 -7.54
N GLY A 65 7.67 2.35 -8.27
CA GLY A 65 7.21 2.20 -9.65
C GLY A 65 5.88 1.46 -9.81
N ARG A 66 5.18 1.11 -8.74
CA ARG A 66 3.88 0.43 -8.83
C ARG A 66 2.77 1.40 -9.24
N PRO A 67 1.84 0.98 -10.11
CA PRO A 67 0.70 1.80 -10.50
C PRO A 67 -0.33 1.88 -9.37
N VAL A 68 -0.93 3.06 -9.21
CA VAL A 68 -2.07 3.33 -8.34
C VAL A 68 -3.32 3.47 -9.18
N PHE A 69 -4.41 2.88 -8.71
CA PHE A 69 -5.72 2.96 -9.35
C PHE A 69 -6.73 3.50 -8.36
N LEU A 70 -7.73 4.23 -8.87
CA LEU A 70 -8.77 4.84 -8.06
C LEU A 70 -9.66 3.78 -7.41
N ASP A 71 -9.98 2.72 -8.16
CA ASP A 71 -10.85 1.64 -7.73
C ASP A 71 -10.17 0.26 -7.73
N HIS A 72 -10.75 -0.64 -6.94
CA HIS A 72 -10.40 -2.05 -6.98
C HIS A 72 -10.85 -2.69 -8.29
N ALA A 73 -10.08 -3.67 -8.76
CA ALA A 73 -10.53 -4.50 -9.86
C ALA A 73 -11.87 -5.18 -9.49
N PRO A 74 -12.85 -5.23 -10.40
CA PRO A 74 -14.09 -5.96 -10.18
C PRO A 74 -13.83 -7.40 -9.71
N ARG A 75 -14.73 -7.94 -8.89
CA ARG A 75 -14.60 -9.33 -8.40
C ARG A 75 -14.45 -10.30 -9.58
N GLY A 76 -13.39 -11.10 -9.54
CA GLY A 76 -13.09 -12.10 -10.57
C GLY A 76 -12.08 -11.65 -11.63
N GLN A 77 -11.71 -10.36 -11.70
CA GLN A 77 -10.64 -9.88 -12.56
C GLN A 77 -9.28 -9.89 -11.86
N ARG A 78 -8.21 -10.12 -12.63
CA ARG A 78 -6.85 -10.03 -12.11
C ARG A 78 -6.51 -8.56 -11.85
N PRO A 79 -5.72 -8.22 -10.81
CA PRO A 79 -5.27 -6.84 -10.58
C PRO A 79 -4.58 -6.17 -11.78
N LEU A 80 -4.03 -6.98 -12.71
CA LEU A 80 -3.40 -6.53 -13.95
C LEU A 80 -4.40 -6.16 -15.06
N GLU A 81 -5.69 -6.48 -14.90
CA GLU A 81 -6.76 -6.21 -15.87
C GLU A 81 -7.52 -4.92 -15.54
N ARG A 82 -7.03 -4.11 -14.60
CA ARG A 82 -7.63 -2.81 -14.26
C ARG A 82 -7.63 -1.88 -15.47
N SER A 83 -8.70 -1.12 -15.60
CA SER A 83 -8.87 -0.17 -16.70
C SER A 83 -7.80 0.92 -16.61
N ALA A 84 -7.22 1.30 -17.75
CA ALA A 84 -6.38 2.50 -17.83
C ALA A 84 -7.16 3.77 -17.42
N ARG A 85 -8.50 3.75 -17.47
CA ARG A 85 -9.35 4.84 -16.98
C ARG A 85 -9.26 5.00 -15.46
N ASP A 86 -9.02 3.92 -14.73
CA ASP A 86 -8.90 3.93 -13.27
C ASP A 86 -7.48 4.32 -12.82
N LEU A 87 -6.53 4.43 -13.75
CA LEU A 87 -5.14 4.77 -13.43
C LEU A 87 -5.07 6.17 -12.83
N VAL A 88 -4.57 6.23 -11.60
CA VAL A 88 -4.27 7.48 -10.88
C VAL A 88 -2.86 7.91 -11.18
N GLY A 89 -1.89 7.00 -11.07
CA GLY A 89 -0.50 7.40 -11.06
C GLY A 89 0.48 6.29 -10.77
N THR A 90 1.70 6.68 -10.42
CA THR A 90 2.80 5.76 -10.08
C THR A 90 3.42 6.14 -8.75
N ILE A 91 3.70 5.13 -7.92
CA ILE A 91 4.40 5.32 -6.64
C ILE A 91 5.88 5.62 -6.87
N ARG A 92 6.40 6.62 -6.16
CA ARG A 92 7.79 7.10 -6.18
C ARG A 92 8.31 7.39 -4.78
N GLU A 93 9.63 7.51 -4.65
CA GLU A 93 10.30 7.96 -3.43
C GLU A 93 9.88 7.16 -2.19
N VAL A 94 9.82 5.84 -2.34
CA VAL A 94 9.34 4.99 -1.26
C VAL A 94 10.37 4.92 -0.14
N LYS A 95 9.94 5.19 1.09
CA LYS A 95 10.76 5.13 2.30
C LYS A 95 10.04 4.45 3.45
N TYR A 96 10.80 3.83 4.34
CA TYR A 96 10.31 3.41 5.65
C TYR A 96 10.63 4.49 6.69
N GLU A 97 9.59 4.99 7.36
CA GLU A 97 9.69 6.07 8.34
C GLU A 97 8.61 5.87 9.42
N GLU A 98 9.00 5.96 10.70
CA GLU A 98 8.08 5.90 11.85
C GLU A 98 7.12 4.69 11.86
N GLY A 99 7.59 3.50 11.46
CA GLY A 99 6.74 2.30 11.45
C GLY A 99 5.82 2.20 10.24
N ARG A 100 6.05 3.00 9.20
CA ARG A 100 5.20 3.05 8.01
C ARG A 100 6.06 3.03 6.75
N ILE A 101 5.55 2.42 5.70
CA ILE A 101 6.08 2.64 4.35
C ILE A 101 5.28 3.79 3.75
N ARG A 102 6.00 4.83 3.34
CA ARG A 102 5.46 6.03 2.70
C ARG A 102 5.99 6.12 1.28
N GLY A 103 5.26 6.79 0.40
CA GLY A 103 5.71 7.16 -0.93
C GLY A 103 4.97 8.37 -1.46
N SER A 104 5.51 8.94 -2.54
CA SER A 104 4.85 9.95 -3.34
C SER A 104 4.07 9.28 -4.48
N ILE A 105 2.96 9.86 -4.90
CA ILE A 105 2.22 9.46 -6.09
C ILE A 105 2.41 10.53 -7.14
N ASP A 106 3.08 10.18 -8.25
CA ASP A 106 3.06 10.97 -9.48
C ASP A 106 1.76 10.69 -10.20
N VAL A 107 0.89 11.67 -10.23
CA VAL A 107 -0.46 11.56 -10.76
C VAL A 107 -0.42 11.83 -12.26
N VAL A 108 -1.07 10.96 -13.02
CA VAL A 108 -1.29 11.17 -14.46
C VAL A 108 -2.57 12.00 -14.61
N ASP A 109 -2.60 12.93 -15.57
CA ASP A 109 -3.79 13.74 -15.86
C ASP A 109 -4.89 12.93 -16.56
N THR A 110 -5.49 12.01 -15.81
CA THR A 110 -6.71 11.30 -16.15
C THR A 110 -7.86 11.81 -15.28
N GLU A 111 -9.10 11.45 -15.61
CA GLU A 111 -10.24 11.72 -14.74
C GLU A 111 -10.04 11.15 -13.32
N SER A 112 -9.49 9.93 -13.24
CA SER A 112 -9.18 9.27 -11.97
C SER A 112 -8.05 9.96 -11.21
N GLY A 113 -7.00 10.39 -11.90
CA GLY A 113 -5.91 11.15 -11.29
C GLY A 113 -6.37 12.49 -10.72
N ARG A 114 -7.16 13.25 -11.49
CA ARG A 114 -7.77 14.50 -11.02
C ARG A 114 -8.71 14.29 -9.85
N THR A 115 -9.49 13.22 -9.86
CA THR A 115 -10.37 12.84 -8.74
C THR A 115 -9.56 12.53 -7.48
N PHE A 116 -8.50 11.73 -7.60
CA PHE A 116 -7.59 11.44 -6.49
C PHE A 116 -6.94 12.71 -5.91
N LEU A 117 -6.44 13.61 -6.76
CA LEU A 117 -5.86 14.89 -6.33
C LEU A 117 -6.87 15.75 -5.58
N ALA A 118 -8.10 15.87 -6.11
CA ALA A 118 -9.16 16.63 -5.46
C ALA A 118 -9.50 16.05 -4.07
N MET A 119 -9.59 14.72 -3.95
CA MET A 119 -9.83 14.05 -2.67
C MET A 119 -8.67 14.24 -1.68
N ALA A 120 -7.43 14.12 -2.15
CA ALA A 120 -6.24 14.36 -1.34
C ALA A 120 -6.20 15.80 -0.81
N ASN A 121 -6.47 16.77 -1.69
CA ASN A 121 -6.47 18.20 -1.34
C ASN A 121 -7.60 18.54 -0.35
N ALA A 122 -8.76 17.88 -0.48
CA ALA A 122 -9.89 18.05 0.43
C ALA A 122 -9.70 17.33 1.79
N GLY A 123 -8.62 16.57 1.98
CA GLY A 123 -8.38 15.81 3.20
C GLY A 123 -9.39 14.66 3.40
N ALA A 124 -9.87 14.05 2.31
CA ALA A 124 -10.89 13.01 2.35
C ALA A 124 -10.45 11.79 3.18
N SER A 125 -11.08 11.60 4.34
CA SER A 125 -10.76 10.52 5.30
C SER A 125 -11.41 9.17 4.95
N HIS A 126 -12.32 9.14 3.97
CA HIS A 126 -13.05 7.94 3.57
C HIS A 126 -12.31 7.10 2.51
N VAL A 127 -11.27 7.66 1.91
CA VAL A 127 -10.38 6.94 0.98
C VAL A 127 -9.32 6.21 1.80
N GLY A 128 -8.88 5.04 1.34
CA GLY A 128 -7.80 4.27 1.97
C GLY A 128 -6.92 3.62 0.91
N MET A 129 -5.68 3.29 1.27
CA MET A 129 -4.79 2.56 0.39
C MET A 129 -4.93 1.07 0.63
N SER A 130 -4.97 0.30 -0.46
CA SER A 130 -5.11 -1.14 -0.39
C SER A 130 -4.26 -1.81 -1.46
N HIS A 131 -3.79 -3.01 -1.15
CA HIS A 131 -3.00 -3.80 -2.08
C HIS A 131 -3.11 -5.28 -1.71
N VAL A 132 -2.66 -6.16 -2.60
CA VAL A 132 -2.74 -7.61 -2.41
C VAL A 132 -1.32 -8.15 -2.45
N VAL A 133 -0.94 -8.92 -1.43
CA VAL A 133 0.41 -9.45 -1.24
C VAL A 133 0.37 -10.94 -0.97
N LEU A 134 1.52 -11.59 -1.16
CA LEU A 134 1.77 -12.91 -0.60
C LEU A 134 2.48 -12.74 0.74
N ALA A 135 1.86 -13.17 1.83
CA ALA A 135 2.37 -12.96 3.18
C ALA A 135 2.69 -14.29 3.90
N CYS A 136 3.74 -14.26 4.74
CA CYS A 136 3.99 -15.29 5.75
C CYS A 136 3.47 -14.82 7.10
N ARG A 137 2.52 -15.55 7.68
CA ARG A 137 1.85 -15.15 8.93
C ARG A 137 2.14 -16.08 10.10
N SER A 138 1.85 -15.61 11.32
CA SER A 138 1.81 -16.44 12.53
C SER A 138 0.69 -17.48 12.47
N ARG A 139 0.76 -18.47 13.35
CA ARG A 139 -0.22 -19.57 13.39
C ARG A 139 -1.66 -19.09 13.66
N ASP A 140 -1.81 -18.01 14.42
CA ASP A 140 -3.10 -17.35 14.68
C ASP A 140 -3.51 -16.37 13.57
N GLY A 141 -2.70 -16.21 12.52
CA GLY A 141 -2.96 -15.34 11.37
C GLY A 141 -2.80 -13.83 11.62
N SER A 142 -2.44 -13.42 12.85
CA SER A 142 -2.43 -12.02 13.27
C SER A 142 -1.16 -11.26 12.89
N LYS A 143 0.02 -11.90 12.93
CA LYS A 143 1.31 -11.26 12.69
C LYS A 143 1.87 -11.59 11.31
N VAL A 144 2.33 -10.59 10.58
CA VAL A 144 3.01 -10.73 9.29
C VAL A 144 4.51 -10.55 9.48
N PHE A 145 5.28 -11.58 9.12
CA PHE A 145 6.75 -11.58 9.25
C PHE A 145 7.48 -11.29 7.94
N PHE A 146 6.78 -11.40 6.81
CA PHE A 146 7.31 -11.20 5.47
C PHE A 146 6.14 -11.05 4.51
N PHE A 147 6.29 -10.21 3.48
CA PHE A 147 5.37 -10.14 2.36
C PHE A 147 6.08 -9.70 1.07
N GLU A 148 5.53 -10.11 -0.08
CA GLU A 148 6.00 -9.78 -1.44
C GLU A 148 4.85 -9.50 -2.41
#